data_AF-A0A846D5J5-F1
#
_entry.id   AF-A0A846D5J5-F1
#
_cell.length_a   1.000
_cell.length_b   1.000
_cell.length_c   1.000
_cell.angle_alpha   90.00
_cell.angle_beta   90.00
_cell.angle_gamma   90.00
#
_symmetry.space_group_name_H-M   'P 1'
#
loop_
_entity.id
_entity.type
_entity.pdbx_description
1 polymer ?
#
loop_
_entity_poly.entity_id
_entity_poly.type
_entity_poly.pdbx_seq_one_letter_code
_entity_poly.pdbx_strand_id
1 'polypeptide(L)' 'MSSHFARATKGKRAYGKCPNNRGKNVTLIGAIATSGFLAPFTFEGWTNKEASLTYVKEVLLP' A
#
# COMPACT_ATOMS: atom_id res chain seq x y z
N MET A 1 10.64 -2.98 -0.08
CA MET A 1 11.62 -2.16 0.66
C MET A 1 13.05 -2.68 0.42
N SER A 2 13.78 -2.07 -0.51
CA SER A 2 15.25 -2.02 -0.44
C SER A 2 15.61 -0.65 0.15
N SER A 3 16.86 -0.44 0.54
CA SER A 3 17.37 0.93 0.60
C SER A 3 17.05 1.64 -0.72
N HIS A 4 16.54 2.88 -0.67
CA HIS A 4 16.34 3.70 -1.88
C HIS A 4 17.65 3.95 -2.62
N PHE A 5 18.78 3.83 -1.92
CA PHE A 5 20.10 4.12 -2.45
C PHE A 5 21.05 2.92 -2.32
N ALA A 6 21.81 2.65 -3.38
CA ALA A 6 22.94 1.75 -3.31
C ALA A 6 24.12 2.42 -2.60
N ARG A 7 24.96 1.65 -1.91
CA ARG A 7 26.18 2.14 -1.23
C ARG A 7 27.41 1.50 -1.87
N ALA A 8 28.49 2.27 -2.01
CA ALA A 8 29.80 1.79 -2.45
C ALA A 8 30.93 2.57 -1.77
N THR A 9 32.14 2.01 -1.76
CA THR A 9 33.34 2.69 -1.23
C THR A 9 33.71 3.89 -2.11
N LYS A 10 34.40 4.87 -1.52
CA LYS A 10 34.87 6.07 -2.24
C LYS A 10 35.64 5.68 -3.51
N GLY A 11 35.28 6.27 -4.64
CA GLY A 11 35.89 6.00 -5.95
C GLY A 11 35.30 4.81 -6.72
N LYS A 12 34.30 4.10 -6.19
CA LYS A 12 33.62 2.99 -6.89
C LYS A 12 32.18 3.33 -7.25
N ARG A 13 31.70 2.79 -8.38
CA ARG A 13 30.31 2.89 -8.81
C ARG A 13 29.41 2.02 -7.93
N ALA A 14 28.34 2.61 -7.40
CA ALA A 14 27.32 1.87 -6.66
C ALA A 14 26.30 1.27 -7.63
N TYR A 15 26.12 -0.05 -7.59
CA TYR A 15 25.07 -0.76 -8.32
C TYR A 15 23.92 -1.08 -7.37
N GLY A 16 22.70 -0.68 -7.72
CA GLY A 16 21.50 -0.95 -6.95
C GLY A 16 20.43 -1.57 -7.82
N LYS A 17 19.83 -2.67 -7.36
CA LYS A 17 18.58 -3.17 -7.92
C LYS A 17 17.44 -2.66 -7.04
N CYS A 18 16.63 -1.75 -7.57
CA CYS A 18 15.38 -1.36 -6.93
C CYS A 18 14.42 -2.56 -7.02
N PRO A 19 13.79 -2.98 -5.91
CA PRO A 19 12.85 -4.08 -5.94
C PRO A 19 11.56 -3.59 -6.56
N ASN A 20 11.36 -3.94 -7.82
CA ASN A 20 10.07 -3.81 -8.46
C ASN A 20 9.14 -4.88 -7.84
N ASN A 21 7.98 -4.45 -7.32
CA ASN A 21 6.94 -5.32 -6.76
C ASN A 21 7.43 -6.32 -5.66
N ARG A 22 8.21 -5.86 -4.65
CA ARG A 22 8.61 -6.73 -3.52
C ARG A 22 7.43 -6.96 -2.57
N GLY A 23 6.91 -8.19 -2.56
CA GLY A 23 5.90 -8.64 -1.60
C GLY A 23 4.48 -8.56 -2.14
N LYS A 24 3.51 -8.88 -1.28
CA LYS A 24 2.09 -8.77 -1.62
C LYS A 24 1.68 -7.29 -1.57
N ASN A 25 0.89 -6.86 -2.54
CA ASN A 25 0.30 -5.52 -2.53
C ASN A 25 -0.75 -5.48 -1.43
N VAL A 26 -0.62 -4.53 -0.50
CA VAL A 26 -1.65 -4.27 0.51
C VAL A 26 -2.35 -2.99 0.11
N THR A 27 -3.66 -3.09 -0.11
CA THR A 27 -4.53 -1.97 -0.44
C THR A 27 -5.23 -1.49 0.82
N LEU A 28 -5.26 -0.17 1.03
CA LEU A 28 -6.01 0.50 2.09
C LEU A 28 -7.17 1.29 1.44
N ILE A 29 -8.38 1.09 1.94
CA ILE A 29 -9.57 1.88 1.61
C ILE A 29 -10.06 2.54 2.90
N GLY A 30 -10.52 3.79 2.82
CA GLY A 30 -11.14 4.47 3.94
C GLY A 30 -12.01 5.63 3.47
N ALA A 31 -12.85 6.13 4.38
CA ALA A 31 -13.75 7.25 4.15
C ALA A 31 -13.22 8.51 4.86
N ILE A 32 -13.52 9.67 4.31
CA ILE A 32 -13.20 10.96 4.93
C ILE A 32 -14.51 11.73 5.08
N ALA A 33 -14.82 12.15 6.29
CA ALA A 33 -15.91 13.06 6.60
C ALA A 33 -15.37 14.33 7.26
N THR A 34 -16.24 15.30 7.50
CA THR A 34 -15.89 16.52 8.25
C THR A 34 -15.41 16.24 9.67
N SER A 35 -15.78 15.08 10.24
CA SER A 35 -15.30 14.60 11.53
C SER A 35 -13.92 13.92 11.48
N GLY A 36 -13.40 13.61 10.28
CA GLY A 36 -12.08 13.00 10.09
C GLY A 36 -12.09 11.74 9.22
N PHE A 37 -11.01 10.96 9.34
CA PHE A 37 -10.83 9.68 8.64
C PHE A 37 -11.59 8.55 9.36
N LEU A 38 -12.34 7.77 8.60
CA LEU A 38 -13.32 6.80 9.07
C LEU A 38 -13.19 5.49 8.30
N ALA A 39 -13.69 4.41 8.90
CA ALA A 39 -13.82 3.10 8.26
C ALA A 39 -12.54 2.63 7.53
N PRO A 40 -11.37 2.53 8.21
CA PRO A 40 -10.17 2.01 7.59
C PRO A 40 -10.31 0.50 7.29
N PHE A 41 -9.98 0.11 6.06
CA PHE A 41 -10.05 -1.27 5.59
C PHE A 41 -8.79 -1.62 4.79
N THR A 42 -8.01 -2.58 5.28
CA THR A 42 -6.79 -3.05 4.62
C THR A 42 -6.92 -4.49 4.18
N PHE A 43 -6.55 -4.79 2.94
CA PHE A 43 -6.55 -6.15 2.39
C PHE A 43 -5.41 -6.37 1.40
N GLU A 44 -5.03 -7.63 1.20
CA GLU A 44 -4.04 -8.02 0.19
C GLU A 44 -4.67 -8.07 -1.21
N GLY A 45 -3.92 -7.66 -2.23
CA GLY A 45 -4.36 -7.63 -3.61
C GLY A 45 -4.82 -6.25 -4.06
N TRP A 46 -5.62 -6.21 -5.13
CA TRP A 46 -6.13 -5.00 -5.76
C TRP A 46 -7.61 -4.80 -5.49
N THR A 47 -8.09 -3.55 -5.57
CA THR A 47 -9.51 -3.25 -5.46
C THR A 47 -10.28 -3.82 -6.65
N ASN A 48 -11.24 -4.70 -6.38
CA ASN A 48 -12.20 -5.24 -7.35
C ASN A 48 -13.64 -4.99 -6.87
N LYS A 49 -14.63 -5.44 -7.66
CA LYS A 49 -16.06 -5.28 -7.33
C LYS A 49 -16.43 -5.93 -5.99
N GLU A 50 -15.84 -7.06 -5.66
CA GLU A 50 -16.13 -7.76 -4.40
C GLU A 50 -15.57 -6.97 -3.21
N ALA A 51 -14.30 -6.57 -3.27
CA ALA A 51 -13.66 -5.77 -2.23
C ALA A 51 -14.39 -4.44 -1.99
N SER A 52 -14.91 -3.79 -3.04
CA SER A 52 -15.69 -2.55 -2.86
C SER A 52 -17.07 -2.81 -2.23
N LEU A 53 -17.75 -3.89 -2.61
CA LEU A 53 -19.03 -4.27 -2.00
C LEU A 53 -18.86 -4.67 -0.54
N THR A 54 -17.83 -5.45 -0.21
CA THR A 54 -17.48 -5.83 1.16
C THR A 54 -17.17 -4.57 1.99
N TYR A 55 -16.36 -3.66 1.46
CA TYR A 55 -16.06 -2.40 2.14
C TYR A 55 -17.33 -1.62 2.49
N VAL A 56 -18.24 -1.44 1.52
CA VAL A 56 -19.48 -0.70 1.73
C VAL A 56 -20.39 -1.39 2.74
N LYS A 57 -20.63 -2.69 2.58
CA LYS A 57 -21.61 -3.44 3.39
C LYS A 57 -21.14 -3.72 4.81
N GLU A 58 -19.86 -4.04 4.98
CA GLU A 58 -19.35 -4.59 6.24
C GLU A 58 -18.53 -3.57 7.04
N VAL A 59 -18.00 -2.51 6.40
CA VAL A 59 -17.10 -1.56 7.06
C VAL A 59 -17.67 -0.13 7.08
N LEU A 60 -18.25 0.33 5.97
CA LEU A 60 -18.70 1.74 5.84
C LEU A 60 -20.10 2.01 6.38
N LEU A 61 -21.03 1.07 6.20
CA LEU A 61 -22.45 1.23 6.58
C LEU A 61 -22.92 0.60 7.91
N PRO A 62 -22.10 0.06 8.84
CA PRO A 62 -22.65 -0.46 10.09
C PRO A 62 -23.30 0.61 10.95
#